data_AF-A0A6M5YIF5-F1
#
_entry.id   AF-A0A6M5YIF5-F1
#
_cell.length_a   1.000
_cell.length_b   1.000
_cell.length_c   1.000
_cell.angle_alpha   90.00
_cell.angle_beta   90.00
_cell.angle_gamma   90.00
#
_symmetry.space_group_name_H-M   'P 1'
#
loop_
_entity.id
_entity.type
_entity.pdbx_description
1 polymer ?
#
loop_
_entity_poly.entity_id
_entity_poly.type
_entity_poly.pdbx_seq_one_letter_code
_entity_poly.pdbx_strand_id
1 'polypeptide(L)'
;MALNSRQLRFIAAYLQGLREGTPCATTAYLSAGYRASRESAHASASRLLASEPVQQLVRPAAQAIEAARLQQVRGLEAMRDQIMEQYGSAPVHTE
;
A
#
# COMPACT_ATOMS: atom_id res chain seq x y z
N MET A 1 -9.56 14.16 -20.02
CA MET A 1 -10.58 14.40 -18.97
C MET A 1 -9.86 14.65 -17.65
N ALA A 2 -10.23 15.71 -16.91
CA ALA A 2 -9.68 15.96 -15.58
C ALA A 2 -10.43 15.15 -14.50
N LEU A 3 -9.72 14.62 -13.51
CA LEU A 3 -10.33 13.94 -12.36
C LEU A 3 -11.06 14.94 -11.47
N ASN A 4 -12.22 14.55 -10.93
CA ASN A 4 -12.95 15.38 -9.98
C ASN A 4 -12.45 15.19 -8.53
N SER A 5 -12.84 16.10 -7.64
CA SER A 5 -12.39 16.11 -6.24
C SER A 5 -12.76 14.84 -5.45
N ARG A 6 -13.83 14.12 -5.82
CA ARG A 6 -14.16 12.82 -5.20
C ARG A 6 -13.24 11.71 -5.69
N GLN A 7 -12.92 11.68 -6.99
CA GLN A 7 -11.96 10.71 -7.52
C GLN A 7 -10.55 10.92 -6.95
N LEU A 8 -10.12 12.18 -6.77
CA LEU A 8 -8.85 12.48 -6.11
C LEU A 8 -8.83 12.01 -4.65
N ARG A 9 -9.91 12.23 -3.90
CA ARG A 9 -10.05 11.71 -2.52
C ARG A 9 -10.06 10.19 -2.47
N PHE A 10 -10.72 9.54 -3.43
CA PHE A 10 -10.71 8.07 -3.57
C PHE A 10 -9.29 7.55 -3.80
N ILE A 11 -8.53 8.16 -4.73
CA ILE A 11 -7.14 7.79 -5.01
C ILE A 11 -6.28 7.96 -3.76
N ALA A 12 -6.38 9.11 -3.09
CA ALA A 12 -5.61 9.38 -1.87
C ALA A 12 -5.88 8.34 -0.77
N ALA A 13 -7.16 8.04 -0.51
CA ALA A 13 -7.55 7.05 0.50
C ALA A 13 -7.08 5.63 0.13
N TYR A 14 -7.15 5.26 -1.15
CA TYR A 14 -6.69 3.95 -1.61
C TYR A 14 -5.17 3.80 -1.51
N LEU A 15 -4.40 4.82 -1.91
CA LEU A 15 -2.94 4.82 -1.78
C LEU A 15 -2.47 4.81 -0.33
N GLN A 16 -3.22 5.45 0.58
CA GLN A 16 -2.95 5.36 2.02
C GLN A 16 -3.14 3.92 2.53
N GLY A 17 -4.22 3.25 2.13
CA GLY A 17 -4.44 1.84 2.45
C GLY A 17 -3.32 0.93 1.91
N LEU A 18 -2.78 1.21 0.72
CA LEU A 18 -1.61 0.50 0.21
C LEU A 18 -0.37 0.68 1.10
N ARG A 19 -0.11 1.91 1.56
CA ARG A 19 1.01 2.20 2.48
C ARG A 19 0.87 1.48 3.83
N GLU A 20 -0.34 1.39 4.34
CA GLU A 20 -0.65 0.71 5.60
C GLU A 20 -0.75 -0.81 5.44
N GLY A 21 -0.70 -1.33 4.20
CA GLY A 21 -0.83 -2.76 3.91
C GLY A 21 -2.28 -3.29 3.98
N THR A 22 -3.28 -2.40 4.01
CA THR A 22 -4.72 -2.71 4.10
C THR A 22 -5.51 -2.07 2.95
N PRO A 23 -5.12 -2.25 1.68
CA PRO A 23 -5.81 -1.59 0.56
C PRO A 23 -7.25 -2.08 0.41
N CYS A 24 -8.22 -1.16 0.55
CA CYS A 24 -9.63 -1.46 0.34
C CYS A 24 -10.31 -0.40 -0.53
N ALA A 25 -10.59 -0.74 -1.79
CA ALA A 25 -11.25 0.16 -2.73
C ALA A 25 -12.66 0.57 -2.26
N THR A 26 -13.42 -0.35 -1.68
CA THR A 26 -14.76 -0.06 -1.14
C THR A 26 -14.70 0.97 -0.02
N THR A 27 -13.78 0.81 0.94
CA THR A 27 -13.61 1.78 2.03
C THR A 27 -13.16 3.14 1.49
N ALA A 28 -12.17 3.16 0.59
CA ALA A 28 -11.70 4.39 -0.04
C ALA A 28 -12.83 5.13 -0.79
N TYR A 29 -13.73 4.40 -1.44
CA TYR A 29 -14.88 4.95 -2.16
C TYR A 29 -15.89 5.58 -1.21
N LEU A 30 -16.22 4.90 -0.11
CA LEU A 30 -17.12 5.45 0.90
C LEU A 30 -16.49 6.68 1.59
N SER A 31 -15.21 6.62 1.96
CA SER A 31 -14.46 7.73 2.56
C SER A 31 -14.33 8.94 1.63
N ALA A 32 -14.33 8.74 0.32
CA ALA A 32 -14.34 9.82 -0.67
C ALA A 32 -15.70 10.57 -0.77
N GLY A 33 -16.71 10.11 -0.03
CA GLY A 33 -18.03 10.75 0.08
C GLY A 33 -19.05 10.27 -0.96
N TYR A 34 -18.81 9.11 -1.59
CA TYR A 34 -19.82 8.51 -2.45
C TYR A 34 -20.92 7.84 -1.61
N ARG A 35 -22.18 8.18 -1.91
CA ARG A 35 -23.35 7.57 -1.25
C ARG A 35 -23.73 6.30 -2.00
N ALA A 36 -23.49 5.14 -1.40
CA ALA A 36 -23.87 3.84 -1.93
C ALA A 36 -24.01 2.84 -0.78
N SER A 37 -24.83 1.79 -0.96
CA SER A 37 -24.78 0.62 -0.08
C SER A 37 -23.40 -0.04 -0.18
N ARG A 38 -23.00 -0.84 0.82
CA ARG A 38 -21.68 -1.49 0.81
C ARG A 38 -21.47 -2.38 -0.42
N GLU A 39 -22.52 -3.08 -0.85
CA GLU A 39 -22.51 -3.94 -2.04
C GLU A 39 -22.35 -3.11 -3.33
N SER A 40 -23.15 -2.05 -3.50
CA SER A 40 -23.04 -1.16 -4.66
C SER A 40 -21.72 -0.37 -4.68
N ALA A 41 -21.18 -0.03 -3.50
CA ALA A 41 -19.89 0.63 -3.34
C ALA A 41 -18.75 -0.28 -3.81
N HIS A 42 -18.81 -1.58 -3.55
CA HIS A 42 -17.79 -2.52 -4.01
C HIS A 42 -17.70 -2.55 -5.54
N ALA A 43 -18.81 -2.80 -6.23
CA ALA A 43 -18.82 -2.82 -7.70
C ALA A 43 -18.42 -1.47 -8.32
N SER A 44 -18.85 -0.36 -7.71
CA SER A 44 -18.53 0.99 -8.21
C SER A 44 -17.07 1.38 -7.95
N ALA A 45 -16.52 1.01 -6.80
CA ALA A 45 -15.12 1.22 -6.47
C ALA A 45 -14.20 0.42 -7.41
N SER A 46 -14.54 -0.84 -7.69
CA SER A 46 -13.77 -1.67 -8.62
C SER A 46 -13.78 -1.08 -10.04
N ARG A 47 -14.93 -0.60 -10.53
CA ARG A 47 -15.01 0.07 -11.83
C ARG A 47 -14.23 1.39 -11.86
N LEU A 48 -14.31 2.19 -10.80
CA LEU A 48 -13.57 3.44 -10.71
C LEU A 48 -12.05 3.18 -10.67
N LEU A 49 -11.62 2.19 -9.90
CA LEU A 49 -10.22 1.80 -9.82
C LEU A 49 -9.69 1.31 -11.17
N ALA A 50 -10.51 0.59 -11.95
CA ALA A 50 -10.15 0.13 -13.29
C ALA A 50 -10.17 1.23 -14.35
N SER A 51 -10.68 2.42 -14.05
CA SER A 51 -10.75 3.50 -15.03
C SER A 51 -9.37 4.04 -15.38
N GLU A 52 -9.13 4.28 -16.66
CA GLU A 52 -7.85 4.76 -17.19
C GLU A 52 -7.29 6.00 -16.46
N PRO A 53 -8.04 7.10 -16.24
CA PRO A 53 -7.47 8.28 -15.58
C PRO A 53 -7.11 8.02 -14.11
N VAL A 54 -7.77 7.07 -13.45
CA VAL A 54 -7.42 6.66 -12.08
C VAL A 54 -6.18 5.78 -12.09
N GLN A 55 -6.09 4.81 -13.02
CA GLN A 55 -4.93 3.93 -13.19
C GLN A 55 -3.66 4.70 -13.50
N GLN A 56 -3.73 5.76 -14.31
CA GLN A 56 -2.59 6.62 -14.63
C GLN A 56 -1.94 7.26 -13.39
N LEU A 57 -2.71 7.50 -12.32
CA LEU A 57 -2.18 8.03 -11.06
C LEU A 57 -1.86 6.93 -10.05
N VAL A 58 -2.72 5.91 -9.93
CA VAL A 58 -2.59 4.86 -8.91
C VAL A 58 -1.40 3.96 -9.21
N ARG A 59 -1.21 3.54 -10.46
CA ARG A 59 -0.18 2.55 -10.83
C ARG A 59 1.25 3.01 -10.47
N PRO A 60 1.75 4.18 -10.90
CA PRO A 60 3.10 4.60 -10.54
C PRO A 60 3.27 4.79 -9.03
N ALA A 61 2.25 5.33 -8.35
CA ALA A 61 2.29 5.51 -6.90
C ALA A 61 2.31 4.17 -6.13
N ALA A 62 1.51 3.19 -6.56
CA ALA A 62 1.49 1.86 -5.98
C ALA A 62 2.83 1.13 -6.17
N GLN A 63 3.44 1.26 -7.36
CA GLN A 63 4.78 0.71 -7.63
C GLN A 63 5.84 1.34 -6.73
N ALA A 64 5.79 2.66 -6.51
CA ALA A 64 6.72 3.33 -5.61
C ALA A 64 6.55 2.89 -4.15
N ILE A 65 5.30 2.70 -3.69
CA ILE A 65 5.00 2.19 -2.34
C ILE A 65 5.58 0.78 -2.18
N GLU A 66 5.38 -0.10 -3.15
CA GLU A 66 5.91 -1.46 -3.10
C GLU A 66 7.43 -1.49 -3.16
N ALA A 67 8.06 -0.69 -4.02
CA ALA A 67 9.51 -0.58 -4.10
C ALA A 67 10.12 -0.11 -2.76
N ALA A 68 9.51 0.89 -2.12
CA ALA A 68 9.94 1.37 -0.81
C ALA A 68 9.83 0.28 0.26
N ARG A 69 8.75 -0.51 0.24
CA ARG A 69 8.56 -1.64 1.15
C ARG A 69 9.63 -2.72 0.96
N LEU A 70 9.90 -3.11 -0.28
CA LEU A 70 10.95 -4.07 -0.61
C LEU A 70 12.34 -3.59 -0.16
N GLN A 71 12.64 -2.31 -0.36
CA GLN A 71 13.89 -1.71 0.12
C GLN A 71 13.99 -1.76 1.64
N GLN A 72 12.90 -1.49 2.36
CA GLN A 72 12.87 -1.57 3.82
C GLN A 72 13.14 -3.01 4.31
N VAL A 73 12.51 -4.02 3.69
CA VAL A 73 12.75 -5.43 4.02
C VAL A 73 14.22 -5.81 3.84
N ARG A 74 14.83 -5.43 2.69
CA ARG A 74 16.25 -5.68 2.44
C ARG A 74 17.17 -5.03 3.48
N GLY A 75 16.82 -3.83 3.94
CA GLY A 75 17.56 -3.16 5.02
C GLY A 75 17.48 -3.92 6.35
N LEU A 76 16.30 -4.47 6.67
CA LEU A 76 16.12 -5.31 7.86
C LEU A 76 16.90 -6.62 7.77
N GLU A 77 16.94 -7.25 6.58
CA GLU A 77 17.72 -8.47 6.34
C GLU A 77 19.22 -8.21 6.48
N ALA A 78 19.74 -7.13 5.88
CA ALA A 78 21.14 -6.75 6.03
C ALA A 78 21.52 -6.46 7.50
N MET A 79 20.63 -5.80 8.25
CA MET A 79 20.83 -5.56 9.68
C MET A 79 20.82 -6.85 10.49
N ARG A 80 19.92 -7.80 10.19
CA ARG A 80 19.90 -9.13 10.80
C ARG A 80 21.23 -9.85 10.56
N ASP A 81 21.69 -9.87 9.31
CA ASP A 81 22.92 -10.59 8.93
C ASP A 81 24.13 -9.99 9.65
N GLN A 82 24.22 -8.66 9.74
CA GLN A 82 25.25 -7.97 10.53
C GLN A 82 25.21 -8.35 12.02
N ILE A 83 24.03 -8.44 12.62
CA ILE A 83 23.88 -8.86 14.02
C ILE A 83 24.35 -10.31 14.19
N MET A 84 24.00 -11.21 13.26
CA MET A 84 24.42 -12.61 13.33
C MET A 84 25.94 -12.76 13.14
N GLU A 85 26.56 -11.95 12.30
CA GLU A 85 28.03 -11.92 12.17
C GLU A 85 28.71 -11.39 13.44
N GLN A 86 28.15 -10.35 14.07
CA GLN A 86 28.73 -9.72 15.26
C GLN A 86 28.53 -10.54 16.54
N TYR A 87 27.38 -11.22 16.68
CA TYR A 87 26.96 -11.86 17.93
C TYR A 87 26.67 -13.35 17.81
N GLY A 88 26.58 -13.91 16.60
CA GLY A 88 26.31 -15.33 16.34
C GLY A 88 27.51 -16.26 16.57
N SER A 89 28.64 -15.74 17.04
CA SER A 89 29.82 -16.51 17.47
C SER A 89 30.23 -16.13 18.90
N ALA A 90 29.31 -16.17 19.87
CA ALA A 90 29.72 -16.35 21.25
C ALA A 90 30.02 -17.85 21.45
N PRO A 91 31.28 -18.28 21.68
CA PRO A 91 31.52 -19.65 22.10
C PRO A 91 30.76 -19.86 23.41
N VAL A 92 29.83 -20.81 23.42
CA VAL A 92 29.27 -21.33 24.66
C VAL A 92 30.44 -21.98 25.38
N HIS A 93 31.07 -21.26 26.31
CA HIS A 93 31.98 -21.86 27.27
C HIS A 93 31.14 -22.81 28.14
N THR A 94 31.07 -24.06 27.71
CA THR A 94 30.67 -25.17 28.59
C THR A 94 31.82 -25.40 29.54
N GLU A 95 31.67 -24.93 30.78
CA GLU A 95 32.47 -25.38 31.93
C GLU A 95 32.15 -26.83 32.30
#